data_AF-X1FDM5-F1
#
_entry.id   AF-X1FDM5-F1
#
_cell.length_a   1.000
_cell.length_b   1.000
_cell.length_c   1.000
_cell.angle_alpha   90.00
_cell.angle_beta   90.00
_cell.angle_gamma   90.00
#
_symmetry.space_group_name_H-M   'P 1'
#
loop_
_entity.id
_entity.type
_entity.pdbx_description
1 polymer ?
#
loop_
_entity_poly.entity_id
_entity_poly.type
_entity_poly.pdbx_seq_one_letter_code
_entity_poly.pdbx_strand_id
1 'polypeptide(L)'
;MPSINPKISLRGTFLGLSSFQMLAMFRRGMFYTYLSIYMRDFLLLSVTETTLYITLPMLMSVIFQNFVWGPLSDKFQKRRTFIILGEVLAGIGTVTVWFVHSIVSNLLIAGYVFIIALTF
;
A
#
# COMPACT_ATOMS: atom_id res chain seq x y z
N MET A 1 27.11 -0.18 -31.04
CA MET A 1 25.69 0.26 -31.04
C MET A 1 24.86 -0.92 -30.53
N PRO A 2 24.25 -0.87 -29.33
CA PRO A 2 23.43 -1.99 -28.87
C PRO A 2 22.07 -1.95 -29.58
N SER A 3 21.78 -3.05 -30.26
CA SER A 3 20.55 -3.33 -31.00
C SER A 3 19.32 -3.26 -30.10
N ILE A 4 18.43 -2.31 -30.39
CA ILE A 4 17.13 -2.17 -29.72
C ILE A 4 16.22 -3.30 -30.20
N ASN A 5 15.94 -4.23 -29.28
CA ASN A 5 15.14 -5.44 -29.49
C ASN A 5 13.68 -5.08 -29.87
N PRO A 6 13.16 -5.56 -31.02
CA PRO A 6 11.90 -5.06 -31.57
C PRO A 6 10.68 -5.71 -30.90
N LYS A 7 9.67 -4.88 -30.61
CA LYS A 7 8.28 -5.25 -30.27
C LYS A 7 8.06 -5.98 -28.93
N ILE A 8 8.23 -5.24 -27.83
CA ILE A 8 7.33 -5.44 -26.69
C ILE A 8 5.90 -5.16 -27.19
N SER A 9 5.04 -6.17 -27.23
CA SER A 9 3.63 -6.01 -27.61
C SER A 9 2.97 -4.97 -26.70
N LEU A 10 2.66 -3.81 -27.28
CA LEU A 10 2.03 -2.67 -26.59
C LEU A 10 0.71 -3.10 -25.94
N ARG A 11 -0.04 -4.00 -26.61
CA ARG A 11 -1.25 -4.63 -26.08
C ARG A 11 -0.98 -5.52 -24.86
N GLY A 12 0.04 -6.37 -24.91
CA GLY A 12 0.39 -7.27 -23.80
C GLY A 12 0.88 -6.51 -22.57
N THR A 13 1.66 -5.45 -22.76
CA THR A 13 2.15 -4.61 -21.66
C THR A 13 1.03 -3.76 -21.06
N PHE A 14 0.14 -3.22 -21.90
CA PHE A 14 -1.04 -2.50 -21.43
C PHE A 14 -1.97 -3.40 -20.62
N LEU A 15 -2.29 -4.61 -21.11
CA LEU A 15 -3.12 -5.58 -20.39
C LEU A 15 -2.46 -6.05 -19.09
N GLY A 16 -1.14 -6.27 -19.09
CA GLY A 16 -0.41 -6.66 -17.89
C GLY A 16 -0.36 -5.55 -16.83
N LEU A 17 -0.12 -4.31 -17.25
CA LEU A 17 -0.12 -3.16 -16.34
C LEU A 17 -1.51 -2.84 -15.83
N SER A 18 -2.54 -2.90 -16.67
CA SER A 18 -3.91 -2.59 -16.27
C SER A 18 -4.47 -3.63 -15.31
N SER A 19 -4.25 -4.93 -15.57
CA SER A 19 -4.63 -6.01 -14.65
C SER A 19 -3.90 -5.91 -13.32
N PHE A 20 -2.60 -5.61 -13.34
CA PHE A 20 -1.81 -5.37 -12.13
C PHE A 20 -2.34 -4.17 -11.34
N GLN A 21 -2.55 -3.01 -11.99
CA GLN A 21 -3.07 -1.82 -11.33
C GLN A 21 -4.47 -2.04 -10.76
N MET A 22 -5.34 -2.76 -11.49
CA MET A 22 -6.67 -3.12 -11.01
C MET A 22 -6.57 -3.96 -9.73
N LEU A 23 -5.71 -4.98 -9.70
CA LEU A 23 -5.53 -5.85 -8.53
C LEU A 23 -4.95 -5.08 -7.34
N ALA A 24 -3.96 -4.21 -7.57
CA ALA A 24 -3.36 -3.38 -6.54
C ALA A 24 -4.37 -2.39 -5.94
N MET A 25 -5.19 -1.74 -6.77
CA MET A 25 -6.26 -0.85 -6.32
C MET A 25 -7.38 -1.62 -5.61
N PHE A 26 -7.72 -2.82 -6.07
CA PHE A 26 -8.71 -3.68 -5.42
C PHE A 26 -8.27 -4.08 -4.01
N ARG A 27 -7.01 -4.51 -3.85
CA ARG A 27 -6.41 -4.80 -2.54
C ARG A 27 -6.48 -3.59 -1.62
N ARG A 28 -6.09 -2.40 -2.12
CA ARG A 28 -6.14 -1.16 -1.34
C ARG A 28 -7.56 -0.80 -0.91
N GLY A 29 -8.54 -0.94 -1.82
CA GLY A 29 -9.96 -0.72 -1.52
C GLY A 29 -10.48 -1.67 -0.44
N MET A 30 -10.22 -2.97 -0.59
CA MET A 30 -10.61 -4.01 0.39
C MET A 30 -9.96 -3.79 1.76
N PHE A 31 -8.70 -3.36 1.78
CA PHE A 31 -7.98 -3.13 3.03
C PHE A 31 -8.54 -1.95 3.81
N TYR A 32 -8.83 -0.82 3.15
CA TYR A 32 -9.41 0.34 3.84
C TYR A 32 -10.85 0.12 4.30
N THR A 33 -11.67 -0.60 3.53
CA THR A 33 -13.03 -0.93 3.96
C THR A 33 -13.01 -1.86 5.17
N TYR A 34 -12.17 -2.90 5.13
CA TYR A 34 -11.93 -3.77 6.28
C TYR A 34 -11.44 -2.98 7.50
N LEU A 35 -10.44 -2.11 7.32
CA LEU A 35 -9.89 -1.30 8.41
C LEU A 35 -10.96 -0.41 9.06
N SER A 36 -11.79 0.25 8.26
CA SER A 36 -12.86 1.12 8.76
C SER A 36 -13.88 0.35 9.62
N ILE A 37 -14.30 -0.84 9.16
CA ILE A 37 -15.19 -1.72 9.91
C ILE A 37 -14.49 -2.21 11.19
N TYR A 38 -13.23 -2.60 11.07
CA TYR A 38 -12.45 -3.12 12.19
C TYR A 38 -12.26 -2.09 13.31
N MET A 39 -11.91 -0.84 12.96
CA MET A 39 -11.73 0.23 13.94
C MET A 39 -13.05 0.63 14.63
N ARG A 40 -14.17 0.57 13.90
CA ARG A 40 -15.48 0.92 14.45
C ARG A 40 -16.08 -0.19 15.31
N ASP A 41 -16.07 -1.42 14.81
CA ASP A 41 -16.82 -2.52 15.42
C ASP A 41 -15.99 -3.28 16.47
N PHE A 42 -14.67 -3.37 16.31
CA PHE A 42 -13.79 -4.09 17.25
C PHE A 42 -13.07 -3.17 18.24
N LEU A 43 -12.66 -1.96 17.83
CA LEU A 43 -11.99 -1.02 18.74
C LEU A 43 -12.96 -0.04 19.43
N LEU A 44 -14.25 -0.02 19.07
CA LEU A 44 -15.25 0.92 19.61
C LEU A 44 -14.81 2.39 19.56
N LEU A 45 -13.92 2.73 18.62
CA LEU A 45 -13.39 4.09 18.48
C LEU A 45 -14.51 5.02 18.01
N SER A 46 -14.42 6.28 18.45
CA SER A 46 -15.35 7.30 17.97
C SER A 46 -15.20 7.49 16.45
N VAL A 47 -16.26 8.00 15.81
CA VAL A 47 -16.26 8.26 14.37
C VAL A 47 -15.11 9.22 13.97
N THR A 48 -14.78 10.15 14.86
CA THR A 48 -13.69 11.12 14.69
C THR A 48 -12.32 10.45 14.71
N GLU A 49 -12.05 9.53 15.64
CA GLU A 49 -10.76 8.85 15.71
C GLU A 49 -10.57 7.90 14.53
N THR A 50 -11.61 7.15 14.15
CA THR A 50 -11.55 6.23 13.00
C THR A 50 -11.24 6.98 11.70
N THR A 51 -11.88 8.14 11.49
CA THR A 51 -11.60 8.97 10.31
C THR A 51 -10.19 9.59 10.34
N LEU A 52 -9.71 10.01 11.51
CA LEU A 52 -8.33 10.47 11.68
C LEU A 52 -7.32 9.37 11.34
N TYR A 53 -7.53 8.14 11.84
CA TYR A 53 -6.66 7.01 11.57
C TYR A 53 -6.71 6.50 10.13
N ILE A 54 -7.79 6.73 9.39
CA ILE A 54 -7.85 6.41 7.96
C ILE A 54 -7.14 7.49 7.12
N THR A 55 -7.32 8.76 7.48
CA THR A 55 -6.77 9.90 6.70
C THR A 55 -5.27 10.07 6.89
N LEU A 56 -4.72 9.80 8.07
CA LEU A 56 -3.28 9.84 8.34
C LEU A 56 -2.45 8.94 7.40
N PRO A 57 -2.73 7.63 7.25
CA PRO A 57 -2.00 6.79 6.33
C PRO A 57 -2.24 7.20 4.88
N MET A 58 -3.43 7.70 4.51
CA MET A 58 -3.64 8.24 3.16
C MET A 58 -2.71 9.42 2.86
N LEU A 59 -2.58 10.37 3.80
CA LEU A 59 -1.66 11.50 3.68
C LEU A 59 -0.20 11.03 3.62
N MET A 60 0.19 10.12 4.52
CA MET A 60 1.53 9.57 4.53
C MET A 60 1.85 8.85 3.22
N SER A 61 0.95 8.01 2.69
CA SER A 61 1.14 7.35 1.39
C SER A 61 1.40 8.36 0.27
N VAL A 62 0.68 9.48 0.20
CA VAL A 62 0.89 10.52 -0.84
C VAL A 62 2.24 11.20 -0.68
N ILE A 63 2.63 11.53 0.55
CA ILE A 63 3.93 12.16 0.85
C ILE A 63 5.07 11.20 0.45
N PHE A 64 5.02 9.95 0.90
CA PHE A 64 6.04 8.95 0.57
C PHE A 64 6.08 8.64 -0.93
N GLN A 65 4.93 8.55 -1.58
CA GLN A 65 4.87 8.30 -3.02
C GLN A 65 5.51 9.44 -3.83
N ASN A 66 5.23 10.69 -3.46
CA ASN A 66 5.71 11.86 -4.19
C ASN A 66 7.18 12.21 -3.87
N PHE A 67 7.57 12.18 -2.59
CA PHE A 67 8.92 12.63 -2.17
C PHE A 67 9.95 11.50 -2.10
N VAL A 68 9.54 10.29 -1.74
CA VAL A 68 10.48 9.17 -1.57
C VAL A 68 10.50 8.32 -2.83
N TRP A 69 9.37 7.71 -3.18
CA TRP A 69 9.33 6.71 -4.24
C TRP A 69 9.43 7.29 -5.65
N GLY A 70 8.87 8.48 -5.91
CA GLY A 70 8.99 9.17 -7.19
C GLY A 70 10.45 9.46 -7.58
N PRO A 71 11.17 10.30 -6.80
CA PRO A 71 12.57 10.64 -7.07
C PRO A 71 13.50 9.41 -7.03
N LEU A 72 13.23 8.45 -6.14
CA LEU A 72 14.01 7.22 -6.04
C LEU A 72 13.82 6.35 -7.29
N SER A 73 12.59 6.17 -7.75
CA SER A 73 12.29 5.44 -8.99
C SER A 73 12.93 6.10 -10.22
N ASP A 74 12.87 7.42 -10.32
CA ASP A 74 13.43 8.14 -11.47
C ASP A 74 14.96 8.16 -11.47
N LYS A 75 15.61 8.22 -10.30
CA LYS A 75 17.08 8.11 -10.17
C LYS A 75 17.60 6.74 -10.58
N PHE A 76 16.88 5.66 -10.26
CA PHE A 76 17.31 4.31 -10.58
C PHE A 76 16.85 3.82 -11.96
N GLN A 77 15.89 4.48 -12.64
CA GLN A 77 15.34 4.09 -13.95
C GLN A 77 14.82 2.62 -14.02
N LYS A 78 14.63 1.95 -12.87
CA LYS A 78 14.19 0.54 -12.75
C LYS A 78 12.74 0.46 -12.26
N ARG A 79 11.82 1.12 -12.97
CA ARG A 79 10.39 1.24 -12.60
C ARG A 79 9.73 -0.10 -12.26
N ARG A 80 10.01 -1.17 -13.01
CA ARG A 80 9.43 -2.51 -12.77
C ARG A 80 9.86 -3.10 -11.42
N THR A 81 11.12 -2.95 -11.03
CA THR A 81 11.64 -3.51 -9.78
C THR A 81 11.05 -2.80 -8.56
N PHE A 82 10.88 -1.49 -8.64
CA PHE A 82 10.24 -0.69 -7.59
C PHE A 82 8.76 -1.04 -7.41
N ILE A 83 8.03 -1.29 -8.50
CA ILE A 83 6.63 -1.74 -8.43
C ILE A 83 6.52 -3.09 -7.71
N ILE A 84 7.38 -4.05 -8.05
CA ILE A 84 7.37 -5.38 -7.41
C ILE A 84 7.76 -5.28 -5.94
N LEU A 85 8.80 -4.49 -5.60
CA LEU A 85 9.24 -4.28 -4.23
C LEU A 85 8.14 -3.66 -3.36
N GLY A 86 7.46 -2.62 -3.86
CA GLY A 86 6.34 -1.99 -3.15
C GLY A 86 5.19 -2.96 -2.91
N GLU A 87 4.88 -3.81 -3.90
CA GLU A 87 3.81 -4.81 -3.74
C GLU A 87 4.15 -5.87 -2.68
N VAL A 88 5.40 -6.33 -2.65
CA VAL A 88 5.92 -7.27 -1.64
C VAL A 88 5.93 -6.63 -0.25
N LEU A 89 6.39 -5.38 -0.13
CA LEU A 89 6.35 -4.61 1.13
C LEU A 89 4.93 -4.45 1.66
N ALA A 90 3.98 -4.10 0.80
CA ALA A 90 2.57 -3.99 1.18
C ALA A 90 1.98 -5.35 1.61
N GLY A 91 2.37 -6.45 0.95
CA GLY A 91 1.99 -7.80 1.38
C GLY A 91 2.57 -8.17 2.75
N ILE A 92 3.81 -7.78 3.04
CA ILE A 92 4.41 -7.96 4.38
C ILE A 92 3.69 -7.08 5.41
N GLY A 93 3.32 -5.85 5.05
CA GLY A 93 2.59 -4.92 5.91
C GLY A 93 1.25 -5.49 6.38
N THR A 94 0.46 -6.08 5.48
CA THR A 94 -0.82 -6.70 5.84
C THR A 94 -0.68 -7.93 6.74
N VAL A 95 0.33 -8.78 6.49
CA VAL A 95 0.64 -9.92 7.38
C VAL A 95 1.12 -9.44 8.75
N THR A 96 1.89 -8.36 8.79
CA THR A 96 2.38 -7.76 10.04
C THR A 96 1.23 -7.22 10.88
N VAL A 97 0.24 -6.57 10.26
CA VAL A 97 -0.99 -6.11 10.92
C VAL A 97 -1.72 -7.26 11.59
N TRP A 98 -1.90 -8.37 10.88
CA TRP A 98 -2.54 -9.57 11.43
C TRP A 98 -1.76 -10.17 12.60
N PHE A 99 -0.43 -10.23 12.47
CA PHE A 99 0.46 -10.78 13.49
C PHE A 99 0.46 -9.92 14.77
N VAL A 100 0.51 -8.59 14.63
CA VAL A 100 0.47 -7.67 15.77
C VAL A 100 -0.89 -7.69 16.45
N HIS A 101 -1.99 -7.80 15.71
CA HIS A 101 -3.31 -7.98 16.30
C HIS A 101 -3.39 -9.26 17.16
N SER A 102 -2.76 -10.34 16.71
CA SER A 102 -2.75 -11.62 17.43
C SER A 102 -1.94 -11.59 18.74
N ILE A 103 -1.06 -10.60 18.93
CA ILE A 103 -0.15 -10.50 20.08
C ILE A 103 -0.55 -9.36 21.03
N VAL A 104 -1.10 -8.26 20.52
CA VAL A 104 -1.33 -7.04 21.30
C VAL A 104 -2.81 -6.72 21.39
N SER A 105 -3.36 -6.83 22.61
CA SER A 105 -4.74 -6.47 22.98
C SER A 105 -4.92 -4.98 23.33
N ASN A 106 -3.92 -4.15 23.10
CA ASN A 106 -3.88 -2.75 23.55
C ASN A 106 -4.24 -1.77 22.40
N LEU A 107 -5.35 -1.04 22.55
CA LEU A 107 -6.01 -0.20 21.54
C LEU A 107 -5.08 0.82 20.85
N LEU A 108 -4.15 1.41 21.59
CA LEU A 108 -3.27 2.49 21.09
C LEU A 108 -2.15 1.97 20.18
N ILE A 109 -1.58 0.80 20.50
CA ILE A 109 -0.48 0.21 19.74
C ILE A 109 -0.98 -0.33 18.39
N ALA A 110 -2.22 -0.84 18.35
CA ALA A 110 -2.87 -1.26 17.11
C ALA A 110 -2.93 -0.10 16.10
N GLY A 111 -3.35 1.10 16.51
CA GLY A 111 -3.44 2.29 15.65
C GLY A 111 -2.12 2.71 15.00
N TYR A 112 -1.02 2.72 15.77
CA TYR A 112 0.31 3.05 15.24
C TYR A 112 0.85 1.99 14.28
N VAL A 113 0.55 0.71 14.53
CA VAL A 113 0.96 -0.40 13.66
C VAL A 113 0.21 -0.35 12.33
N PHE A 114 -1.06 0.06 12.32
CA PHE A 114 -1.79 0.31 11.08
C PHE A 114 -1.18 1.45 10.28
N ILE A 115 -0.82 2.58 10.91
CA ILE A 115 -0.18 3.70 10.22
C ILE A 115 1.14 3.25 9.58
N ILE A 116 1.97 2.52 10.32
CA ILE A 116 3.26 2.03 9.81
C ILE A 116 3.06 1.01 8.67
N ALA A 117 2.11 0.08 8.80
CA ALA A 117 1.87 -0.95 7.79
C ALA A 117 1.29 -0.41 6.47
N LEU A 118 0.57 0.72 6.52
CA LEU A 118 -0.13 1.32 5.38
C LEU A 118 0.68 2.46 4.72
N THR A 119 1.77 2.88 5.33
CA THR A 119 2.64 3.96 4.82
C THR A 119 3.56 3.49 3.69
N PHE A 120 3.77 2.18 3.53
CA PHE A 120 4.67 1.61 2.52
C PHE A 120 3.96 1.09 1.27
#